data_AF-A0A5D4U7E6-F1
#
_entry.id   AF-A0A5D4U7E6-F1
#
_cell.length_a   1.000
_cell.length_b   1.000
_cell.length_c   1.000
_cell.angle_alpha   90.00
_cell.angle_beta   90.00
_cell.angle_gamma   90.00
#
_symmetry.space_group_name_H-M   'P 1'
#
loop_
_entity.id
_entity.type
_entity.pdbx_description
1 polymer ?
#
loop_
_entity_poly.entity_id
_entity_poly.type
_entity_poly.pdbx_seq_one_letter_code
_entity_poly.pdbx_strand_id
1 'polypeptide(L)'
;MNNETVTDWLVKNDINNEEINFIETVLTFASSLKTLGSKQDTINRSLQSSFPGKKVMMISNLTFHQFTQILKDNDIDIDSVQLLNHYHSQGICIELCEELLAQKNI
;
A
#
# COMPACT_ATOMS: atom_id res chain seq x y z
N MET A 1 3.38 26.79 2.50
CA MET A 1 3.22 25.42 1.97
C MET A 1 2.15 24.79 2.82
N ASN A 2 1.03 24.38 2.23
CA ASN A 2 0.03 23.63 2.99
C ASN A 2 0.65 22.27 3.34
N ASN A 3 0.80 21.98 4.63
CA ASN A 3 1.24 20.68 5.13
C ASN A 3 0.09 19.67 4.99
N GLU A 4 -0.34 19.40 3.76
CA GLU A 4 -1.32 18.36 3.47
C GLU A 4 -0.71 17.00 3.80
N THR A 5 -1.32 16.26 4.72
CA THR A 5 -0.92 14.88 5.04
C THR A 5 -1.35 13.93 3.92
N VAL A 6 -0.76 12.73 3.86
CA VAL A 6 -1.14 11.73 2.85
C VAL A 6 -2.60 11.33 3.04
N THR A 7 -3.07 11.27 4.28
CA THR A 7 -4.48 11.07 4.62
C THR A 7 -5.35 12.20 4.10
N ASP A 8 -4.95 13.46 4.27
CA ASP A 8 -5.71 14.61 3.72
C ASP A 8 -5.80 14.55 2.20
N TRP A 9 -4.71 14.18 1.53
CA TRP A 9 -4.67 14.00 0.09
C TRP A 9 -5.57 12.84 -0.36
N LEU A 10 -5.55 11.70 0.35
CA LEU A 10 -6.41 10.54 0.08
C LEU A 10 -7.89 10.89 0.18
N VAL A 11 -8.29 11.59 1.25
CA VAL A 11 -9.67 12.04 1.44
C VAL A 11 -10.11 13.00 0.34
N LYS A 12 -9.21 13.86 -0.16
CA LYS A 12 -9.49 14.75 -1.31
C LYS A 12 -9.65 14.02 -2.64
N ASN A 13 -9.16 12.79 -2.74
CA ASN A 13 -9.33 11.90 -3.89
C ASN A 13 -10.43 10.86 -3.64
N ASP A 14 -11.42 11.20 -2.80
CA ASP A 14 -12.60 10.37 -2.50
C ASP A 14 -12.28 8.98 -1.91
N ILE A 15 -11.08 8.79 -1.36
CA ILE A 15 -10.71 7.55 -0.66
C ILE A 15 -11.22 7.62 0.78
N ASN A 16 -12.02 6.64 1.16
CA ASN A 16 -12.63 6.60 2.49
C ASN A 16 -11.67 6.01 3.55
N ASN A 17 -11.99 6.21 4.84
CA ASN A 17 -11.13 5.79 5.93
C ASN A 17 -10.84 4.27 5.96
N GLU A 18 -11.76 3.42 5.51
CA GLU A 18 -11.53 1.97 5.45
C GLU A 18 -10.47 1.63 4.39
N GLU A 19 -10.54 2.28 3.23
CA GLU A 19 -9.59 2.13 2.14
C GLU A 19 -8.21 2.70 2.49
N ILE A 20 -8.17 3.83 3.19
CA ILE A 20 -6.91 4.40 3.72
C ILE A 20 -6.25 3.39 4.66
N ASN A 21 -6.99 2.87 5.65
CA ASN A 21 -6.47 1.86 6.58
C ASN A 21 -5.98 0.60 5.84
N PHE A 22 -6.69 0.19 4.79
CA PHE A 22 -6.30 -0.94 3.95
C PHE A 22 -4.97 -0.67 3.23
N ILE A 23 -4.83 0.48 2.56
CA ILE A 23 -3.60 0.88 1.87
C ILE A 23 -2.42 0.89 2.85
N GLU A 24 -2.58 1.53 4.01
CA GLU A 24 -1.53 1.63 5.03
C GLU A 24 -1.11 0.24 5.54
N THR A 25 -2.08 -0.64 5.75
CA THR A 25 -1.81 -2.02 6.19
C THR A 25 -1.05 -2.81 5.12
N VAL A 26 -1.45 -2.67 3.84
CA VAL A 26 -0.75 -3.31 2.71
C VAL A 26 0.70 -2.84 2.63
N LEU A 27 0.96 -1.53 2.70
CA LEU A 27 2.31 -0.97 2.67
C LEU A 27 3.15 -1.44 3.88
N THR A 28 2.57 -1.44 5.07
CA THR A 28 3.23 -1.90 6.30
C THR A 28 3.62 -3.38 6.21
N PHE A 29 2.72 -4.23 5.74
CA PHE A 29 2.97 -5.66 5.60
C PHE A 29 3.91 -5.99 4.44
N ALA A 30 3.85 -5.27 3.33
CA ALA A 30 4.84 -5.38 2.26
C ALA A 30 6.24 -5.08 2.80
N SER A 31 6.39 -3.97 3.54
CA SER A 31 7.66 -3.60 4.17
C SER A 31 8.13 -4.65 5.17
N SER A 32 7.21 -5.25 5.93
CA SER A 32 7.54 -6.28 6.93
C SER A 32 7.98 -7.59 6.29
N LEU A 33 7.38 -8.00 5.17
CA LEU A 33 7.70 -9.27 4.51
C LEU A 33 9.08 -9.29 3.88
N LYS A 34 9.64 -8.13 3.53
CA LYS A 34 11.03 -8.02 3.07
C LYS A 34 12.03 -8.55 4.10
N THR A 35 11.75 -8.35 5.39
CA THR A 35 12.63 -8.80 6.49
C THR A 35 12.16 -10.11 7.11
N LEU A 36 10.85 -10.36 7.08
CA LEU A 36 10.20 -11.49 7.75
C LEU A 36 9.44 -12.38 6.75
N GLY A 37 10.08 -12.80 5.66
CA GLY A 37 9.44 -13.62 4.63
C GLY A 37 8.76 -14.89 5.18
N SER A 38 9.28 -15.48 6.26
CA SER A 38 8.68 -16.63 6.95
C SER A 38 7.33 -16.33 7.64
N LYS A 39 6.91 -15.06 7.71
CA LYS A 39 5.65 -14.61 8.31
C LYS A 39 4.53 -14.39 7.28
N GLN A 40 4.75 -14.69 6.00
CA GLN A 40 3.75 -14.48 4.93
C GLN A 40 2.36 -15.05 5.27
N ASP A 41 2.27 -16.31 5.70
CA ASP A 41 0.99 -16.93 6.04
C ASP A 41 0.30 -16.29 7.25
N THR A 42 1.08 -15.74 8.18
CA THR A 42 0.53 -15.04 9.34
C THR A 42 -0.01 -13.67 8.94
N ILE A 43 0.74 -12.95 8.10
CA ILE A 43 0.34 -11.66 7.54
C ILE A 43 -0.93 -11.79 6.69
N ASN A 44 -1.00 -12.79 5.81
CA ASN A 44 -2.17 -13.03 4.96
C ASN A 44 -3.42 -13.35 5.78
N ARG A 45 -3.30 -14.17 6.83
CA ARG A 45 -4.41 -14.43 7.75
C ARG A 45 -4.85 -13.18 8.51
N SER A 46 -3.90 -12.32 8.91
CA SER A 46 -4.22 -11.05 9.56
C SER A 46 -4.97 -10.13 8.61
N LEU A 47 -4.52 -9.97 7.36
CA LEU A 47 -5.20 -9.15 6.36
C LEU A 47 -6.63 -9.59 6.10
N GLN A 48 -6.84 -10.89 5.87
CA GLN A 48 -8.18 -11.44 5.64
C GLN A 48 -9.10 -11.23 6.85
N SER A 49 -8.55 -11.26 8.07
CA SER A 49 -9.33 -11.05 9.29
C SER A 49 -9.67 -9.56 9.49
N SER A 50 -8.74 -8.66 9.18
CA SER A 50 -8.92 -7.21 9.29
C SER A 50 -9.81 -6.64 8.18
N PHE A 51 -9.76 -7.24 6.99
CA PHE A 51 -10.45 -6.76 5.79
C PHE A 51 -11.17 -7.91 5.06
N PRO A 52 -12.24 -8.48 5.65
CA PRO A 52 -12.89 -9.69 5.13
C PRO A 52 -13.54 -9.51 3.74
N GLY A 53 -13.85 -8.28 3.34
CA GLY A 53 -14.37 -7.96 2.00
C GLY A 53 -13.30 -7.67 0.94
N LYS A 54 -12.02 -7.61 1.34
CA LYS A 54 -10.92 -7.22 0.44
C LYS A 54 -10.22 -8.46 -0.14
N LYS A 55 -9.95 -8.43 -1.44
CA LYS A 55 -9.22 -9.44 -2.20
C LYS A 55 -7.73 -9.12 -2.16
N VAL A 56 -7.02 -9.63 -1.16
CA VAL A 56 -5.58 -9.40 -1.03
C VAL A 56 -4.84 -10.66 -0.61
N MET A 57 -3.70 -10.89 -1.24
CA MET A 57 -2.72 -11.88 -0.82
C MET A 57 -1.32 -11.28 -0.98
N MET A 58 -0.64 -11.09 0.13
CA MET A 58 0.72 -10.57 0.17
C MET A 58 1.72 -11.64 -0.20
N ILE A 59 2.75 -11.19 -0.89
CA ILE A 59 3.91 -11.96 -1.31
C ILE A 59 5.18 -11.21 -0.91
N SER A 60 6.25 -11.95 -0.65
CA SER A 60 7.50 -11.39 -0.11
C SER A 60 8.20 -10.37 -1.01
N ASN A 61 7.93 -10.39 -2.31
CA ASN A 61 8.53 -9.53 -3.33
C ASN A 61 7.45 -8.79 -4.10
N LEU A 62 6.65 -7.97 -3.39
CA LEU A 62 5.59 -7.19 -4.00
C LEU A 62 6.18 -6.25 -5.05
N THR A 63 5.73 -6.37 -6.29
CA THR A 63 6.12 -5.46 -7.38
C THR A 63 5.17 -4.27 -7.51
N PHE A 64 5.60 -3.22 -8.20
CA PHE A 64 4.74 -2.06 -8.51
C PHE A 64 3.43 -2.45 -9.20
N HIS A 65 3.51 -3.36 -10.18
CA HIS A 65 2.34 -3.84 -10.90
C HIS A 65 1.37 -4.58 -9.98
N GLN A 66 1.88 -5.45 -9.10
CA GLN A 66 1.05 -6.18 -8.13
C GLN A 66 0.44 -5.25 -7.09
N PHE A 67 1.19 -4.25 -6.60
CA PHE A 67 0.64 -3.24 -5.71
C PHE A 67 -0.53 -2.49 -6.36
N THR A 68 -0.34 -2.02 -7.60
CA THR A 68 -1.39 -1.35 -8.38
C THR A 68 -2.59 -2.26 -8.61
N GLN A 69 -2.35 -3.55 -8.89
CA GLN A 69 -3.42 -4.52 -9.08
C GLN A 69 -4.20 -4.79 -7.79
N ILE A 70 -3.53 -4.85 -6.63
CA ILE A 70 -4.18 -4.97 -5.33
C ILE A 70 -5.14 -3.81 -5.10
N LEU A 71 -4.76 -2.56 -5.42
CA LEU A 71 -5.66 -1.41 -5.27
C LEU A 71 -6.90 -1.56 -6.17
N LYS A 72 -6.69 -1.90 -7.45
CA LYS A 72 -7.77 -2.09 -8.43
C LYS A 72 -8.71 -3.24 -8.09
N ASP A 73 -8.19 -4.38 -7.66
CA ASP A 73 -8.98 -5.57 -7.27
C ASP A 73 -9.89 -5.32 -6.06
N ASN A 74 -9.63 -4.23 -5.34
CA ASN A 74 -10.32 -3.79 -4.14
C ASN A 74 -11.13 -2.50 -4.34
N ASP A 75 -11.37 -2.15 -5.60
CA ASP A 75 -12.15 -0.99 -6.05
C ASP A 75 -11.60 0.37 -5.57
N ILE A 76 -10.27 0.44 -5.35
CA ILE A 76 -9.57 1.67 -4.97
C ILE A 76 -8.97 2.30 -6.22
N ASP A 77 -9.67 3.28 -6.78
CA ASP A 77 -9.21 4.03 -7.97
C ASP A 77 -8.36 5.23 -7.56
N ILE A 78 -7.04 5.05 -7.60
CA ILE A 78 -6.09 6.12 -7.27
C ILE A 78 -4.79 5.99 -8.07
N ASP A 79 -4.18 7.12 -8.41
CA ASP A 79 -2.85 7.14 -9.02
C ASP A 79 -1.82 6.59 -8.03
N SER A 80 -1.40 5.34 -8.26
CA SER A 80 -0.45 4.63 -7.40
C SER A 80 0.94 5.31 -7.35
N VAL A 81 1.31 6.07 -8.38
CA VAL A 81 2.56 6.83 -8.41
C VAL A 81 2.45 8.04 -7.49
N GLN A 82 1.35 8.79 -7.59
CA GLN A 82 1.12 9.92 -6.68
C GLN A 82 1.01 9.43 -5.24
N LEU A 83 0.26 8.35 -5.00
CA LEU A 83 0.12 7.72 -3.69
C LEU A 83 1.48 7.42 -3.04
N LEU A 84 2.35 6.69 -3.74
CA LEU A 84 3.67 6.32 -3.22
C LEU A 84 4.56 7.56 -3.02
N ASN A 85 4.49 8.57 -3.89
CA ASN A 85 5.22 9.83 -3.71
C ASN A 85 4.73 10.61 -2.48
N HIS A 86 3.43 10.61 -2.20
CA HIS A 86 2.89 11.25 -0.99
C HIS A 86 3.40 10.57 0.28
N TYR A 87 3.34 9.24 0.36
CA TYR A 87 3.91 8.48 1.49
C TYR A 87 5.42 8.72 1.63
N HIS A 88 6.17 8.65 0.53
CA HIS A 88 7.62 8.90 0.50
C HIS A 88 7.97 10.29 1.03
N SER A 89 7.28 11.33 0.54
CA SER A 89 7.53 12.73 0.93
C SER A 89 7.29 13.01 2.41
N GLN A 90 6.51 12.16 3.09
CA GLN A 90 6.21 12.26 4.52
C GLN A 90 7.06 11.31 5.37
N GLY A 91 8.01 10.62 4.76
CA GLY A 91 8.94 9.74 5.46
C GLY A 91 8.33 8.39 5.88
N ILE A 92 7.21 7.99 5.25
CA ILE A 92 6.50 6.75 5.58
C ILE A 92 6.90 5.68 4.55
N CYS A 93 7.30 4.50 5.03
CA CYS A 93 7.68 3.36 4.18
C CYS A 93 8.68 3.73 3.06
N ILE A 94 9.64 4.63 3.33
CA ILE A 94 10.53 5.26 2.34
C ILE A 94 11.16 4.22 1.41
N GLU A 95 11.86 3.22 1.97
CA GLU A 95 12.57 2.19 1.18
C GLU A 95 11.62 1.40 0.28
N LEU A 96 10.45 1.03 0.78
CA LEU A 96 9.44 0.31 -0.01
C LEU A 96 8.90 1.21 -1.14
N CYS A 97 8.61 2.47 -0.85
CA CYS A 97 8.11 3.41 -1.85
C CYS A 97 9.14 3.62 -2.97
N GLU A 98 10.43 3.80 -2.62
CA GLU A 98 11.52 3.94 -3.58
C GLU A 98 11.65 2.70 -4.48
N GLU A 99 11.62 1.51 -3.90
CA GLU A 99 11.70 0.26 -4.67
C GLU A 99 10.53 0.06 -5.61
N LEU A 100 9.31 0.30 -5.15
CA LEU A 100 8.12 0.19 -5.99
C LEU A 100 8.14 1.25 -7.10
N LEU A 101 8.51 2.50 -6.78
CA LEU A 101 8.62 3.56 -7.78
C LEU A 101 9.71 3.29 -8.82
N ALA A 102 10.85 2.68 -8.42
CA ALA A 102 11.93 2.31 -9.33
C ALA A 102 11.51 1.23 -10.34
N GLN A 103 10.60 0.32 -9.95
CA GLN A 103 10.08 -0.74 -10.82
C GLN A 103 9.05 -0.25 -11.84
N LYS A 104 8.51 0.96 -11.71
CA LYS A 104 7.48 1.52 -12.62
C LYS A 104 7.88 1.48 -14.10
N ASN A 105 9.18 1.63 -14.39
CA ASN A 105 9.73 1.78 -15.74
C ASN A 105 10.26 0.46 -16.34
N ILE A 106 10.02 -0.67 -15.67
CA ILE A 106 10.44 -2.02 -16.09
C ILE A 106 9.20 -2.77 -16.57
#